data_AF-A0A8S2XGJ9-F1
#
_entry.id   AF-A0A8S2XGJ9-F1
#
_cell.length_a   1.000
_cell.length_b   1.000
_cell.length_c   1.000
_cell.angle_alpha   90.00
_cell.angle_beta   90.00
_cell.angle_gamma   90.00
#
_symmetry.space_group_name_H-M   'P 1'
#
loop_
_entity.id
_entity.type
_entity.pdbx_description
1 polymer ?
#
loop_
_entity_poly.entity_id
_entity_poly.type
_entity_poly.pdbx_seq_one_letter_code
_entity_poly.pdbx_strand_id
1 'polypeptide(L)' 'MFKLRQTWPQYFSGGTLHNLDTRTHYIDPAWPITARVPDPSPSTPTIHINPDFIQR' A
#
# COMPACT_ATOMS: atom_id res chain seq x y z
N MET A 1 -20.61 -9.60 -4.18
CA MET A 1 -19.60 -9.66 -3.09
C MET A 1 -18.93 -8.32 -2.81
N PHE A 2 -18.61 -7.48 -3.80
CA PHE A 2 -17.95 -6.18 -3.57
C PHE A 2 -18.66 -5.25 -2.55
N LYS A 3 -20.00 -5.20 -2.56
CA LYS A 3 -20.78 -4.42 -1.58
C LYS A 3 -20.54 -4.83 -0.12
N LEU A 4 -20.24 -6.11 0.14
CA LEU A 4 -19.88 -6.59 1.48
C LEU A 4 -18.48 -6.10 1.88
N ARG A 5 -17.52 -6.13 0.96
CA ARG A 5 -16.17 -5.63 1.20
C ARG A 5 -16.14 -4.17 1.68
N GLN A 6 -17.12 -3.36 1.30
CA GLN A 6 -17.22 -1.96 1.71
C GLN A 6 -17.53 -1.78 3.21
N THR A 7 -17.99 -2.80 3.93
CA THR A 7 -18.27 -2.72 5.38
C THR A 7 -17.08 -3.10 6.26
N TRP A 8 -16.02 -3.61 5.64
CA TRP A 8 -14.79 -4.10 6.29
C TRP A 8 -13.75 -3.04 6.70
N PRO A 9 -13.73 -1.78 6.18
CA PRO A 9 -12.75 -0.77 6.59
C PRO A 9 -12.70 -0.47 8.10
N GLN A 10 -13.79 -0.68 8.84
CA GLN A 10 -13.84 -0.47 10.29
C GLN A 10 -13.24 -1.64 11.10
N TYR A 11 -13.04 -2.80 10.48
CA TYR A 11 -12.59 -4.03 11.15
C TYR A 11 -11.16 -4.43 10.78
N PHE A 12 -10.71 -4.09 9.58
CA PHE A 12 -9.40 -4.49 9.07
C PHE A 12 -8.57 -3.28 8.64
N SER A 13 -7.25 -3.38 8.81
CA SER A 13 -6.32 -2.35 8.35
C SER A 13 -6.25 -2.28 6.82
N GLY A 14 -5.82 -1.12 6.30
CA GLY A 14 -5.67 -0.90 4.86
C GLY A 14 -4.77 -1.92 4.17
N GLY A 15 -3.68 -2.35 4.83
CA GLY A 15 -2.78 -3.38 4.30
C GLY A 15 -3.46 -4.74 4.13
N THR A 16 -4.26 -5.18 5.10
CA THR A 16 -5.02 -6.45 5.02
C THR A 16 -6.06 -6.38 3.91
N LEU A 17 -6.81 -5.27 3.83
CA LEU A 17 -7.82 -5.08 2.80
C LEU A 17 -7.22 -5.03 1.40
N HIS A 18 -6.05 -4.40 1.26
CA HIS A 18 -5.33 -4.36 -0.01
C HIS A 18 -4.91 -5.76 -0.47
N ASN A 19 -4.32 -6.56 0.43
CA ASN A 19 -3.94 -7.94 0.11
C ASN A 19 -5.14 -8.78 -0.33
N LEU A 20 -6.28 -8.60 0.35
CA LEU A 20 -7.52 -9.27 0.00
C LEU A 20 -8.04 -8.83 -1.37
N ASP A 21 -8.12 -7.53 -1.61
CA ASP A 21 -8.56 -6.96 -2.90
C ASP A 21 -7.67 -7.50 -4.04
N THR A 22 -6.35 -7.52 -3.87
CA THR A 22 -5.38 -8.04 -4.86
C THR A 22 -5.56 -9.53 -5.13
N ARG A 23 -5.71 -10.35 -4.09
CA ARG A 23 -5.91 -11.79 -4.25
C ARG A 23 -7.26 -12.11 -4.90
N THR A 24 -8.27 -11.30 -4.63
CA THR A 24 -9.60 -11.45 -5.24
C THR A 24 -9.58 -11.03 -6.70
N HIS A 25 -8.89 -9.93 -7.04
CA HIS A 25 -8.72 -9.48 -8.41
C HIS A 25 -7.99 -10.49 -9.31
N TYR A 26 -7.06 -11.28 -8.75
CA TYR A 26 -6.41 -12.37 -9.50
C TYR A 26 -7.41 -13.46 -9.94
N ILE A 27 -8.47 -13.70 -9.15
CA ILE A 27 -9.51 -14.70 -9.42
C ILE A 27 -10.64 -14.10 -10.26
N ASP A 28 -11.02 -12.86 -9.95
CA ASP A 28 -12.05 -12.08 -10.64
C ASP A 28 -11.45 -10.75 -11.14
N PRO A 29 -11.04 -10.66 -12.41
CA PRO A 29 -10.43 -9.45 -12.98
C PRO A 29 -11.33 -8.20 -12.92
N ALA A 30 -12.64 -8.34 -12.67
CA ALA A 30 -13.54 -7.21 -12.49
C ALA A 30 -13.52 -6.64 -11.06
N TRP A 31 -12.80 -7.27 -10.12
CA TRP A 31 -12.75 -6.83 -8.71
C TRP A 31 -11.80 -5.64 -8.50
N PRO A 32 -12.29 -4.43 -8.18
CA PRO A 32 -11.42 -3.26 -8.09
C PRO A 32 -10.56 -3.29 -6.82
N ILE A 33 -9.28 -2.94 -6.96
CA ILE A 33 -8.36 -2.77 -5.83
C ILE A 33 -8.55 -1.37 -5.25
N THR A 34 -9.22 -1.27 -4.10
CA THR A 34 -9.65 0.01 -3.52
C THR A 34 -8.87 0.43 -2.28
N ALA A 35 -8.36 -0.53 -1.51
CA ALA A 35 -7.51 -0.22 -0.37
C ALA A 35 -6.14 0.28 -0.85
N ARG A 36 -5.82 1.54 -0.52
CA ARG A 36 -4.46 2.06 -0.60
C ARG A 36 -3.70 1.58 0.64
N VAL A 37 -2.60 0.86 0.42
CA VAL A 37 -1.59 0.74 1.47
C VAL A 37 -1.11 2.17 1.70
N PRO A 38 -1.01 2.66 2.96
CA PRO A 38 -0.27 3.88 3.21
C PRO A 38 1.08 3.67 2.55
N ASP A 39 1.44 4.53 1.58
CA ASP A 39 2.81 4.56 1.09
C ASP A 39 3.69 4.58 2.34
N PRO A 40 4.71 3.72 2.46
CA PRO A 40 5.73 3.94 3.46
C PRO A 40 6.19 5.36 3.17
N SER A 41 5.84 6.29 4.06
CA SER A 41 6.06 7.72 3.88
C SER A 41 7.40 7.93 3.19
N PRO A 42 7.48 8.73 2.12
CA PRO A 42 8.76 9.24 1.65
C PRO A 42 9.28 10.25 2.68
N SER A 43 9.41 9.86 3.94
CA SER A 43 10.64 10.12 4.66
C SER A 43 11.73 9.31 3.96
N THR A 44 12.03 9.69 2.70
CA THR A 44 13.42 9.86 2.34
C THR A 44 13.98 10.73 3.46
N PRO A 45 14.84 10.25 4.36
CA PRO A 45 15.71 11.22 4.99
C PRO A 45 16.36 11.91 3.80
N THR A 46 16.14 13.22 3.64
CA THR A 46 17.03 14.07 2.86
C THR A 46 18.38 13.95 3.57
N ILE A 47 19.09 12.85 3.33
CA ILE A 47 20.41 12.63 3.86
C ILE A 47 21.26 13.60 3.06
N HIS A 48 21.59 14.72 3.68
CA HIS A 48 22.56 15.64 3.15
C HIS A 48 23.93 14.95 3.24
N ILE A 49 24.33 14.29 2.15
CA ILE A 49 25.64 13.64 2.05
C ILE A 49 26.67 14.72 1.74
N ASN A 50 27.67 14.92 2.61
CA ASN A 50 28.77 15.85 2.33
C ASN A 50 29.68 15.24 1.24
N PRO A 51 29.89 15.93 0.10
CA PRO A 51 30.73 15.44 -0.98
C PRO A 51 32.19 15.15 -0.56
N ASP A 52 32.71 15.76 0.51
CA ASP A 52 34.05 15.45 1.05
C ASP A 52 34.18 14.01 1.56
N PHE A 53 33.07 13.32 1.86
CA PHE A 53 33.09 11.93 2.37
C PHE A 53 33.16 10.86 1.27
N ILE A 54 33.00 11.22 -0.01
CA ILE A 54 32.91 10.25 -1.12
C ILE A 54 34.21 10.19 -1.95
N GLN A 55 35.18 11.07 -1.72
CA GLN A 55 36.45 11.02 -2.44
C GLN A 55 37.41 9.97 -1.82
N ARG A 56 37.77 8.96 -2.62
CA ARG A 56 38.95 8.11 -2.46
C ARG A 56 39.95 8.41 -3.56
#